data_AF-A0A3D6DH03-F1
#
_entry.id   AF-A0A3D6DH03-F1
#
_cell.length_a   1.000
_cell.length_b   1.000
_cell.length_c   1.000
_cell.angle_alpha   90.00
_cell.angle_beta   90.00
_cell.angle_gamma   90.00
#
_symmetry.space_group_name_H-M   'P 1'
#
loop_
_entity.id
_entity.type
_entity.pdbx_description
1 polymer ?
#
loop_
_entity_poly.entity_id
_entity_poly.type
_entity_poly.pdbx_seq_one_letter_code
_entity_poly.pdbx_strand_id
1 'polypeptide(L)'
;MSQGRTMRTLNPSESPIKERYAMLVGTVAPRPIALASTVDAEGRRNLAPFSYFNVFSIDPPVMVVGPTLRGRDGTVKDTLANARHNMEIVV
;
A
#
# COMPACT_ATOMS: atom_id res chain seq x y z
N MET A 1 -6.63 6.38 41.28
CA MET A 1 -7.22 7.40 40.39
C MET A 1 -6.66 7.17 39.00
N SER A 2 -7.46 6.58 38.09
CA SER A 2 -7.05 6.36 36.71
C SER A 2 -6.93 7.71 36.02
N GLN A 3 -5.72 8.12 35.65
CA GLN A 3 -5.51 9.28 34.77
C GLN A 3 -6.43 9.12 33.56
N GLY A 4 -7.35 10.06 33.36
CA GLY A 4 -8.30 10.02 32.25
C GLY A 4 -7.53 9.97 30.93
N ARG A 5 -7.79 8.96 30.11
CA ARG A 5 -7.13 8.82 28.82
C ARG A 5 -7.60 9.95 27.90
N THR A 6 -6.76 10.96 27.67
CA THR A 6 -7.09 12.05 26.74
C THR A 6 -7.13 11.50 25.32
N MET A 7 -8.31 11.55 24.69
CA MET A 7 -8.49 11.18 23.29
C MET A 7 -8.28 12.42 22.40
N ARG A 8 -7.43 12.29 21.38
CA ARG A 8 -7.23 13.34 20.36
C ARG A 8 -8.17 13.08 19.19
N THR A 9 -9.10 14.00 18.93
CA THR A 9 -9.93 14.01 17.72
C THR A 9 -9.20 14.74 16.60
N LEU A 10 -9.24 14.20 15.39
CA LEU A 10 -8.57 14.76 14.22
C LEU A 10 -9.52 14.80 13.03
N ASN A 11 -9.59 15.95 12.36
CA ASN A 11 -10.32 16.11 11.11
C ASN A 11 -9.40 15.83 9.92
N PRO A 12 -9.61 14.75 9.14
CA PRO A 12 -8.74 14.42 8.02
C PRO A 12 -8.67 15.50 6.92
N SER A 13 -9.73 16.29 6.74
CA SER A 13 -9.74 17.36 5.72
C SER A 13 -8.83 18.53 6.09
N GLU A 14 -8.52 18.70 7.37
CA GLU A 14 -7.71 19.80 7.90
C GLU A 14 -6.24 19.41 8.14
N SER A 15 -5.92 18.11 8.16
CA SER A 15 -4.55 17.63 8.40
C SER A 15 -3.68 17.66 7.13
N PRO A 16 -2.36 17.90 7.21
CA PRO A 16 -1.44 17.71 6.08
C PRO A 16 -1.37 16.23 5.65
N ILE A 17 -1.05 15.96 4.38
CA ILE A 17 -0.97 14.59 3.83
C ILE A 17 0.01 13.69 4.60
N LYS A 18 1.13 14.25 5.07
CA LYS A 18 2.14 13.54 5.85
C LYS A 18 1.60 13.06 7.21
N GLU A 19 0.80 13.89 7.87
CA GLU A 19 0.16 13.53 9.14
C GLU A 19 -0.90 12.46 8.91
N ARG A 20 -1.75 12.60 7.88
CA ARG A 20 -2.71 11.56 7.48
C ARG A 20 -2.03 10.22 7.20
N TYR A 21 -0.94 10.24 6.44
CA TYR A 21 -0.17 9.05 6.14
C TYR A 21 0.36 8.39 7.41
N ALA A 22 1.04 9.15 8.27
CA ALA A 22 1.59 8.65 9.52
C ALA A 22 0.52 8.05 10.43
N MET A 23 -0.64 8.69 10.53
CA MET A 23 -1.78 8.17 11.30
C MET A 23 -2.30 6.85 10.75
N LEU A 24 -2.55 6.76 9.44
CA LEU A 24 -3.11 5.55 8.83
C LEU A 24 -2.13 4.37 8.93
N VAL A 25 -0.85 4.57 8.62
CA VAL A 25 0.15 3.50 8.70
C VAL A 25 0.58 3.17 10.13
N GLY A 26 0.36 4.08 11.09
CA GLY A 26 0.58 3.81 12.51
C GLY A 26 -0.58 3.06 13.16
N THR A 27 -1.82 3.33 12.72
CA THR A 27 -3.04 2.78 13.32
C THR A 27 -3.43 1.44 12.70
N VAL A 28 -3.28 1.28 11.38
CA VAL A 28 -3.54 0.00 10.69
C VAL A 28 -2.25 -0.81 10.71
N ALA A 29 -2.05 -1.56 11.80
CA ALA A 29 -0.88 -2.40 12.05
C ALA A 29 -1.22 -3.60 12.95
N PRO A 30 -0.48 -4.72 12.88
CA PRO A 30 0.59 -5.03 11.90
C PRO A 30 0.02 -5.17 10.48
N ARG A 31 0.84 -4.90 9.46
CA ARG A 31 0.45 -5.08 8.06
C ARG A 31 1.24 -6.23 7.43
N PRO A 32 0.58 -7.19 6.77
CA PRO A 32 1.30 -8.17 5.98
C PRO A 32 2.02 -7.46 4.83
N ILE A 33 3.15 -8.02 4.39
CA ILE A 33 3.96 -7.47 3.32
C ILE A 33 3.87 -8.41 2.12
N ALA A 34 3.37 -7.90 1.00
CA ALA A 34 3.50 -8.55 -0.30
C ALA A 34 4.87 -8.20 -0.89
N LEU A 35 5.72 -9.21 -1.14
CA LEU A 35 6.97 -9.01 -1.89
C LEU A 35 6.69 -9.27 -3.37
N ALA A 36 6.14 -8.26 -4.04
CA ALA A 36 5.62 -8.40 -5.38
C ALA A 36 6.72 -8.50 -6.44
N SER A 37 6.74 -9.60 -7.19
CA SER A 37 7.57 -9.79 -8.38
C SER A 37 6.76 -9.50 -9.65
N THR A 38 7.36 -8.72 -10.55
CA THR A 38 6.80 -8.43 -11.88
C THR A 38 7.91 -8.39 -12.92
N VAL A 39 7.53 -8.42 -14.19
CA VAL A 39 8.44 -8.30 -15.34
C VAL A 39 7.94 -7.16 -16.23
N ASP A 40 8.82 -6.34 -16.81
CA ASP A 40 8.42 -5.28 -17.74
C ASP A 40 8.31 -5.78 -19.20
N ALA A 41 8.02 -4.88 -20.13
CA ALA A 41 7.86 -5.18 -21.56
C ALA A 41 9.16 -5.69 -22.21
N GLU A 42 10.33 -5.35 -21.66
CA GLU A 42 11.64 -5.78 -22.14
C GLU A 42 12.13 -7.06 -21.44
N GLY A 43 11.30 -7.69 -20.60
CA GLY A 43 11.67 -8.91 -19.87
C GLY A 43 12.53 -8.65 -18.63
N ARG A 44 12.70 -7.40 -18.19
CA ARG A 44 13.49 -7.07 -16.99
C ARG A 44 12.67 -7.32 -15.73
N ARG A 45 13.30 -7.96 -14.75
CA ARG A 45 12.68 -8.36 -13.48
C ARG A 45 12.62 -7.17 -12.51
N ASN A 46 11.50 -7.03 -11.84
CA ASN A 46 11.26 -6.06 -10.77
C ASN A 46 10.77 -6.80 -9.52
N LEU A 47 11.21 -6.35 -8.34
CA LEU A 47 10.83 -6.91 -7.05
C LEU A 47 10.69 -5.77 -6.04
N ALA A 48 9.51 -5.62 -5.42
CA ALA A 48 9.27 -4.54 -4.46
C ALA A 48 8.30 -4.94 -3.34
N PRO A 49 8.55 -4.51 -2.08
CA PRO A 49 7.66 -4.77 -0.97
C PRO A 49 6.50 -3.77 -0.88
N PHE A 50 5.30 -4.25 -0.57
CA PHE A 50 4.09 -3.46 -0.37
C PHE A 50 3.36 -3.89 0.90
N SER A 51 3.11 -2.94 1.81
CA SER A 51 2.32 -3.19 3.03
C SER A 51 0.85 -2.77 2.90
N TYR A 52 0.45 -2.20 1.76
CA TYR A 52 -0.97 -2.00 1.43
C TYR A 52 -1.46 -3.28 0.76
N PHE A 53 -1.60 -4.33 1.56
CA PHE A 53 -1.81 -5.70 1.11
C PHE A 53 -2.81 -6.43 1.99
N ASN A 54 -3.79 -7.12 1.39
CA ASN A 54 -4.70 -8.02 2.11
C ASN A 54 -5.41 -9.03 1.17
N VAL A 55 -6.01 -10.07 1.75
CA VAL A 55 -6.98 -10.97 1.08
C VAL A 55 -8.37 -10.32 1.10
N PHE A 56 -9.09 -10.40 -0.01
CA PHE A 56 -10.40 -9.76 -0.20
C PHE A 56 -11.54 -10.77 -0.48
N SER A 57 -11.23 -11.94 -1.03
CA SER A 57 -12.21 -12.99 -1.28
C SER A 57 -11.54 -14.36 -1.27
N ILE A 58 -12.30 -15.39 -0.91
CA ILE A 58 -11.86 -16.79 -0.92
C ILE A 58 -12.38 -17.51 -2.17
N ASP A 59 -13.60 -17.19 -2.62
CA ASP A 59 -14.23 -17.79 -3.79
C ASP A 59 -15.00 -16.73 -4.62
N PRO A 60 -14.42 -16.22 -5.73
CA PRO A 60 -13.08 -16.54 -6.22
C PRO A 60 -11.98 -15.99 -5.29
N PRO A 61 -10.78 -16.58 -5.27
CA PRO A 61 -9.67 -16.07 -4.47
C PRO A 61 -9.19 -14.73 -5.02
N VAL A 62 -9.27 -13.68 -4.20
CA VAL A 62 -8.87 -12.31 -4.57
C VAL A 62 -7.98 -11.72 -3.50
N MET A 63 -6.86 -11.13 -3.92
CA MET A 63 -5.92 -10.40 -3.08
C MET A 63 -5.66 -9.02 -3.70
N VAL A 64 -5.39 -8.03 -2.86
CA VAL A 64 -5.12 -6.66 -3.32
C VAL A 64 -3.71 -6.27 -2.89
N VAL A 65 -2.88 -5.87 -3.86
CA VAL A 65 -1.62 -5.15 -3.64
C VAL A 65 -1.84 -3.72 -4.09
N GLY A 66 -1.55 -2.74 -3.23
CA GLY A 66 -1.77 -1.32 -3.49
C GLY A 66 -0.48 -0.51 -3.69
N PRO A 67 0.10 -0.46 -4.90
CA PRO A 67 1.18 0.46 -5.21
C PRO A 67 0.72 1.92 -5.14
N THR A 68 1.34 2.72 -4.28
CA THR A 68 1.14 4.18 -4.30
C THR A 68 1.92 4.82 -5.46
N LEU A 69 1.57 6.06 -5.79
CA LEU A 69 2.42 6.90 -6.64
C LEU A 69 3.79 7.13 -5.97
N ARG A 70 4.80 7.43 -6.78
CA ARG A 70 6.12 7.82 -6.29
C ARG A 70 6.03 9.17 -5.60
N GLY A 71 6.59 9.27 -4.39
CA GLY A 71 6.55 10.52 -3.61
C GLY A 71 7.36 11.67 -4.22
N ARG A 72 8.28 11.39 -5.16
CA ARG A 72 9.16 12.40 -5.76
C ARG A 72 8.52 13.15 -6.94
N ASP A 73 7.73 12.46 -7.76
CA ASP A 73 7.27 12.95 -9.06
C ASP A 73 5.81 12.58 -9.37
N GLY A 74 5.13 11.85 -8.48
CA GLY A 74 3.75 11.42 -8.68
C GLY A 74 3.56 10.36 -9.77
N THR A 75 4.63 9.83 -10.36
CA THR A 75 4.53 8.79 -11.39
C THR A 75 4.15 7.43 -10.78
N VAL A 76 3.70 6.51 -11.62
CA VAL A 76 3.41 5.13 -11.20
C VAL A 76 4.70 4.36 -10.86
N LYS A 77 4.57 3.39 -9.96
CA LYS A 77 5.66 2.44 -9.65
C LYS A 77 5.78 1.39 -10.76
N ASP A 78 6.99 0.86 -10.94
CA ASP A 78 7.30 -0.16 -11.96
C ASP A 78 6.41 -1.40 -11.78
N THR A 79 6.15 -1.84 -10.54
CA THR A 79 5.22 -2.93 -10.25
C THR A 79 3.83 -2.72 -10.87
N LEU A 80 3.25 -1.51 -10.76
CA LEU A 80 1.93 -1.21 -11.32
C LEU A 80 1.98 -1.11 -12.85
N ALA A 81 3.03 -0.49 -13.39
CA ALA A 81 3.22 -0.39 -14.84
C ALA A 81 3.33 -1.79 -15.48
N ASN A 82 4.16 -2.65 -14.88
CA ASN A 82 4.39 -4.02 -15.32
C ASN A 82 3.12 -4.88 -15.20
N ALA A 83 2.42 -4.81 -14.07
CA ALA A 83 1.18 -5.56 -13.86
C ALA A 83 0.06 -5.14 -14.83
N ARG A 84 0.01 -3.86 -15.22
CA ARG A 84 -0.94 -3.38 -16.26
C ARG A 84 -0.56 -3.84 -17.66
N HIS A 85 0.73 -4.02 -17.94
CA HIS A 85 1.20 -4.48 -19.23
C HIS A 85 0.99 -5.99 -19.41
N ASN A 86 1.40 -6.78 -18.41
CA ASN A 86 1.42 -8.24 -18.48
C ASN A 86 0.19 -8.91 -17.86
N MET A 87 -0.62 -8.17 -17.10
CA MET A 87 -1.76 -8.70 -16.33
C MET A 87 -1.36 -9.77 -15.30
N GLU A 88 -0.11 -9.73 -14.86
CA GLU A 88 0.50 -10.72 -13.98
C GLU A 88 1.27 -10.08 -12.82
N ILE A 89 1.20 -10.73 -11.65
CA ILE A 89 1.95 -10.40 -10.44
C ILE A 89 2.11 -11.68 -9.62
N VAL A 90 3.29 -11.87 -9.02
CA VAL A 90 3.53 -12.93 -8.02
C VAL A 90 3.75 -12.25 -6.67
N VAL A 91 3.03 -12.72 -5.64
CA VAL A 91 3.08 -12.20 -4.25
C VAL A 91 3.65 -13.26 -3.32
#